data_AF-A0A1E4TA61-F1
#
_entry.id   AF-A0A1E4TA61-F1
#
_cell.length_a   1.000
_cell.length_b   1.000
_cell.length_c   1.000
_cell.angle_alpha   90.00
_cell.angle_beta   90.00
_cell.angle_gamma   90.00
#
_symmetry.space_group_name_H-M   'P 1'
#
loop_
_entity.id
_entity.type
_entity.pdbx_description
1 polymer ?
#
loop_
_entity_poly.entity_id
_entity_poly.type
_entity_poly.pdbx_seq_one_letter_code
_entity_poly.pdbx_strand_id
1 'polypeptide(L)'
;MDWKEELNTPPVSLSAEKWQNLIGKKLIDTPNINSDKDIVSTEQLPNPHRVLPPGALATRDLIPNRLNVSTDSESIITSVYYG
;
A
#
# COMPACT_ATOMS: atom_id res chain seq x y z
N MET A 1 -12.70 7.54 -31.42
CA MET A 1 -12.14 8.11 -30.18
C MET A 1 -13.25 8.15 -29.17
N ASP A 2 -13.28 7.17 -28.28
CA ASP A 2 -14.01 7.22 -27.03
C ASP A 2 -12.99 6.92 -25.94
N TRP A 3 -12.52 7.96 -25.26
CA TRP A 3 -11.36 7.95 -24.35
C TRP A 3 -11.79 7.83 -22.88
N LYS A 4 -13.05 7.46 -22.63
CA LYS A 4 -13.63 7.42 -21.28
C LYS A 4 -13.76 6.01 -20.67
N GLU A 5 -13.40 4.95 -21.41
CA GLU A 5 -13.43 3.57 -20.89
C GLU A 5 -12.10 3.10 -20.27
N GLU A 6 -11.05 3.93 -20.29
CA GLU A 6 -9.71 3.57 -19.77
C GLU A 6 -9.51 3.94 -18.29
N LEU A 7 -10.56 4.44 -17.63
CA LEU A 7 -10.52 4.72 -16.20
C LEU A 7 -11.18 3.55 -15.45
N ASN A 8 -10.36 2.76 -14.77
CA ASN A 8 -10.71 1.96 -13.59
C ASN A 8 -10.97 0.45 -13.76
N THR A 9 -10.44 -0.20 -14.80
CA THR A 9 -10.27 -1.67 -14.75
C THR A 9 -8.93 -2.00 -14.07
N PRO A 10 -8.91 -2.58 -12.85
CA PRO A 10 -7.67 -3.16 -12.34
C PRO A 10 -7.24 -4.26 -13.32
N PRO A 11 -5.95 -4.35 -13.68
CA PRO A 11 -5.47 -5.51 -14.41
C PRO A 11 -5.76 -6.74 -13.54
N VAL A 12 -6.30 -7.78 -14.17
CA VAL A 12 -6.64 -9.08 -13.58
C VAL A 12 -5.37 -9.82 -13.17
N SER A 13 -4.70 -9.26 -12.17
CA SER A 13 -3.62 -9.82 -11.39
C SER A 13 -3.60 -9.00 -10.10
N LEU A 14 -4.13 -9.58 -9.03
CA LEU A 14 -4.13 -9.06 -7.65
C LEU A 14 -2.71 -9.03 -7.05
N SER A 15 -1.70 -8.82 -7.89
CA SER A 15 -0.31 -8.95 -7.51
C SER A 15 0.20 -7.61 -7.01
N ALA A 16 0.43 -7.52 -5.70
CA ALA A 16 1.20 -6.44 -5.10
C ALA A 16 2.72 -6.64 -5.31
N GLU A 17 3.15 -7.39 -6.34
CA GLU A 17 4.55 -7.66 -6.69
C GLU A 17 5.42 -6.41 -6.68
N LYS A 18 4.94 -5.33 -7.31
CA LYS A 18 5.63 -4.03 -7.34
C LYS A 18 5.92 -3.48 -5.95
N TRP A 19 5.11 -3.81 -4.95
CA TRP A 19 5.17 -3.28 -3.60
C TRP A 19 5.85 -4.22 -2.61
N GLN A 20 6.16 -5.47 -3.00
CA GLN A 20 6.81 -6.43 -2.10
C GLN A 20 8.20 -5.96 -1.63
N ASN A 21 8.86 -5.10 -2.40
CA ASN A 21 10.13 -4.47 -2.04
C ASN A 21 10.02 -3.50 -0.83
N LEU A 22 8.81 -3.16 -0.39
CA LEU A 22 8.58 -2.34 0.80
C LEU A 22 8.70 -3.13 2.10
N ILE A 23 8.58 -4.46 2.06
CA ILE A 23 8.65 -5.31 3.24
C ILE A 23 10.03 -5.14 3.92
N GLY A 24 10.02 -4.96 5.24
CA GLY A 24 11.21 -4.67 6.04
C GLY A 24 11.59 -3.19 6.12
N LYS A 25 10.94 -2.30 5.35
CA LYS A 25 11.15 -0.85 5.45
C LYS A 25 10.26 -0.24 6.52
N LYS A 26 10.70 0.90 7.07
CA LYS A 26 9.94 1.67 8.05
C LYS A 26 8.95 2.59 7.36
N LEU A 27 7.67 2.44 7.70
CA LEU A 27 6.61 3.31 7.22
C LEU A 27 6.50 4.56 8.11
N ILE A 28 6.47 5.74 7.49
CA ILE A 28 6.25 7.02 8.14
C ILE A 28 5.03 7.73 7.53
N ASP A 29 4.28 8.44 8.36
CA ASP A 29 3.11 9.21 7.92
C ASP A 29 3.44 10.69 7.63
N THR A 30 4.73 11.02 7.59
CA THR A 30 5.19 12.36 7.20
C THR A 30 5.73 12.31 5.77
N PRO A 31 5.71 13.45 5.06
CA PRO A 31 6.44 13.58 3.80
C PRO A 31 7.87 13.09 3.99
N ASN A 32 8.38 12.32 3.04
CA ASN A 32 9.74 11.79 3.20
C ASN A 32 10.76 12.93 3.05
N ILE A 33 11.23 13.46 4.18
CA ILE A 33 12.27 14.50 4.23
C ILE A 33 13.66 13.90 4.01
N ASN A 34 13.82 12.57 4.21
CA ASN A 34 15.10 11.89 4.14
C ASN A 34 15.17 10.92 2.95
N SER A 35 16.21 11.02 2.14
CA SER A 35 16.46 10.07 1.03
C SER A 35 16.93 8.68 1.50
N ASP A 36 16.61 8.28 2.74
CA ASP A 36 16.96 6.98 3.27
C ASP A 36 16.18 5.89 2.53
N LYS A 37 16.89 4.89 2.04
CA LYS A 37 16.32 3.80 1.25
C LYS A 37 15.43 2.90 2.11
N ASP A 38 15.61 2.91 3.43
CA ASP A 38 14.89 2.04 4.36
C ASP A 38 13.63 2.70 4.95
N ILE A 39 13.32 3.93 4.54
CA ILE A 39 12.14 4.68 4.96
C ILE A 39 11.19 4.88 3.78
N VAL A 40 9.92 4.60 4.01
CA VAL A 40 8.83 4.76 3.05
C VAL A 40 7.78 5.68 3.65
N SER A 41 7.37 6.70 2.90
CA SER A 41 6.27 7.58 3.31
C SER A 41 4.93 7.06 2.76
N THR A 42 3.85 7.27 3.52
CA THR A 42 2.47 7.00 3.09
C THR A 42 2.12 7.72 1.79
N GLU A 43 2.72 8.87 1.50
CA GLU A 43 2.53 9.62 0.25
C GLU A 43 3.11 8.90 -0.99
N GLN A 44 4.05 7.96 -0.80
CA GLN A 44 4.63 7.16 -1.87
C GLN A 44 3.76 5.95 -2.24
N LEU A 45 2.72 5.67 -1.46
CA LEU A 45 1.78 4.59 -1.69
C LEU A 45 0.71 5.00 -2.72
N PRO A 46 0.12 4.05 -3.47
CA PRO A 46 -0.95 4.36 -4.41
C PRO A 46 -2.22 4.76 -3.65
N ASN A 47 -3.07 5.58 -4.27
CA ASN A 47 -4.41 5.83 -3.77
C ASN A 47 -5.42 4.93 -4.50
N PRO A 48 -6.37 4.28 -3.80
CA PRO A 48 -6.50 4.25 -2.33
C PRO A 48 -5.49 3.30 -1.67
N HIS A 49 -5.07 3.62 -0.44
CA HIS A 49 -4.33 2.69 0.43
C HIS A 49 -4.90 2.67 1.86
N ARG A 50 -4.56 1.63 2.62
CA ARG A 50 -4.88 1.47 4.04
C ARG A 50 -3.69 0.90 4.77
N VAL A 51 -3.28 1.56 5.85
CA VAL A 51 -2.25 1.07 6.76
C VAL A 51 -2.93 0.29 7.89
N LEU A 52 -2.44 -0.91 8.18
CA LEU A 52 -2.96 -1.82 9.19
C LEU A 52 -1.88 -2.08 10.26
N PRO A 53 -1.93 -1.36 11.40
CA PRO A 53 -1.07 -1.65 12.54
C PRO A 53 -1.29 -3.06 13.12
N PRO A 54 -0.38 -3.55 13.98
CA PRO A 54 -0.55 -4.83 14.66
C PRO A 54 -1.87 -4.89 15.44
N GLY A 55 -2.63 -5.96 15.24
CA GLY A 55 -3.90 -6.17 15.94
C GLY A 55 -5.02 -5.22 15.50
N ALA A 56 -4.81 -4.41 14.46
CA ALA A 56 -5.87 -3.57 13.92
C ALA A 56 -7.04 -4.43 13.44
N LEU A 57 -8.23 -4.12 13.94
CA LEU A 57 -9.46 -4.75 13.47
C LEU A 57 -9.87 -4.07 12.17
N ALA A 58 -9.88 -4.82 11.08
CA ALA A 58 -10.36 -4.37 9.78
C ALA A 58 -11.45 -5.31 9.27
N THR A 59 -12.51 -4.73 8.70
CA THR A 59 -13.48 -5.48 7.93
C THR A 59 -12.81 -6.05 6.68
N ARG A 60 -13.23 -7.26 6.27
CA ARG A 60 -12.73 -7.94 5.07
C ARG A 60 -13.55 -7.54 3.84
N ASP A 61 -13.84 -6.25 3.71
CA ASP A 61 -14.43 -5.69 2.50
C ASP A 61 -13.41 -5.75 1.36
N LEU A 62 -13.78 -6.36 0.23
CA LEU A 62 -12.93 -6.42 -0.95
C LEU A 62 -13.01 -5.10 -1.71
N ILE A 63 -11.95 -4.32 -1.65
CA ILE A 63 -11.72 -3.13 -2.50
C ILE A 63 -10.52 -3.44 -3.41
N PRO A 64 -10.74 -3.96 -4.63
CA PRO A 64 -9.66 -4.47 -5.48
C PRO A 64 -8.52 -3.48 -5.75
N ASN A 65 -8.85 -2.18 -5.79
CA ASN A 65 -7.90 -1.12 -6.13
C ASN A 65 -7.18 -0.54 -4.89
N ARG A 66 -7.48 -1.02 -3.67
CA ARG A 66 -6.88 -0.51 -2.43
C ARG A 66 -5.65 -1.32 -2.05
N LEU A 67 -4.52 -0.65 -1.89
CA LEU A 67 -3.32 -1.28 -1.32
C LEU A 67 -3.46 -1.34 0.21
N ASN A 68 -3.46 -2.53 0.79
CA ASN A 68 -3.31 -2.71 2.23
C ASN A 68 -1.82 -2.90 2.54
N VAL A 69 -1.34 -2.16 3.55
CA VAL A 69 0.02 -2.23 4.07
C VAL A 69 -0.08 -2.58 5.55
N SER A 70 0.36 -3.77 5.94
CA SER A 70 0.40 -4.13 7.37
C SER A 70 1.77 -3.81 7.95
N THR A 71 1.78 -3.31 9.18
CA THR A 71 3.03 -3.00 9.91
C THR A 71 3.13 -3.79 11.20
N ASP A 72 4.34 -3.92 11.72
CA ASP A 72 4.58 -4.35 13.09
C ASP A 72 4.48 -3.18 14.10
N SER A 73 4.84 -3.42 15.36
CA SER A 73 4.78 -2.42 16.45
C SER A 73 5.82 -1.30 16.32
N GLU A 74 6.82 -1.48 15.46
CA GLU A 74 7.88 -0.50 15.18
C GLU A 74 7.65 0.25 13.85
N SER A 75 6.46 0.09 13.26
CA SER A 75 6.08 0.59 11.94
C SER A 75 6.89 -0.01 10.79
N ILE A 76 7.46 -1.21 10.96
CA ILE A 76 8.09 -1.94 9.88
C ILE A 76 7.03 -2.66 9.05
N ILE A 77 7.09 -2.52 7.73
CA ILE A 77 6.14 -3.14 6.82
C ILE A 77 6.36 -4.66 6.81
N THR A 78 5.31 -5.42 7.12
CA THR A 78 5.35 -6.89 7.19
C THR A 78 4.62 -7.55 6.03
N SER A 79 3.61 -6.90 5.46
CA SER A 79 2.87 -7.43 4.31
C SER A 79 2.21 -6.33 3.49
N VAL A 80 2.04 -6.61 2.20
CA VAL A 80 1.44 -5.71 1.22
C VAL A 80 0.59 -6.50 0.24
N TYR A 81 -0.67 -6.12 0.08
CA TYR A 81 -1.62 -6.81 -0.80
C TYR A 81 -2.74 -5.88 -1.26
N TYR A 82 -3.29 -6.14 -2.45
CA TYR A 82 -4.48 -5.44 -2.92
C TYR A 82 -5.76 -6.10 -2.39
N GLY A 83 -6.73 -5.28 -1.94
CA GLY A 83 -8.05 -5.75 -1.52
C GLY A 83 -8.79 -4.91 -0.51
#